data_AF-A0A856MI49-F1
#
_entry.id   AF-A0A856MI49-F1
#
_cell.length_a   1.000
_cell.length_b   1.000
_cell.length_c   1.000
_cell.angle_alpha   90.00
_cell.angle_beta   90.00
_cell.angle_gamma   90.00
#
_symmetry.space_group_name_H-M   'P 1'
#
loop_
_entity.id
_entity.type
_entity.pdbx_description
1 polymer ?
#
loop_
_entity_poly.entity_id
_entity_poly.type
_entity_poly.pdbx_seq_one_letter_code
_entity_poly.pdbx_strand_id
1 'polypeptide(L)'
;MSVVIPDDILTAAGISEAELKLEIAIMLFQQEKISIGKARRLAEMNLIEFQREIASRGICIHYDVEEFEADLKTLREMGRL
;
A
#
# COMPACT_ATOMS: atom_id res chain seq x y z
N MET A 1 -8.17 15.54 -8.57
CA MET A 1 -8.52 14.83 -9.82
C MET A 1 -8.89 13.40 -9.45
N SER A 2 -10.00 12.87 -9.96
CA SER A 2 -10.47 11.50 -9.72
C SER A 2 -10.32 10.65 -10.98
N VAL A 3 -10.08 9.35 -10.79
CA VAL A 3 -10.18 8.33 -11.84
C VAL A 3 -11.49 7.59 -11.60
N VAL A 4 -12.31 7.43 -12.64
CA VAL A 4 -13.60 6.74 -12.56
C VAL A 4 -13.52 5.46 -13.37
N ILE A 5 -13.89 4.34 -12.75
CA ILE A 5 -13.97 3.03 -13.40
C ILE A 5 -15.45 2.69 -13.59
N PRO A 6 -15.89 2.43 -14.83
CA PRO A 6 -17.26 2.00 -15.10
C PRO A 6 -17.64 0.65 -14.45
N ASP A 7 -18.89 0.50 -14.02
CA ASP A 7 -19.41 -0.70 -13.33
C ASP A 7 -19.39 -1.97 -14.20
N ASP A 8 -19.45 -1.83 -15.53
CA ASP A 8 -19.38 -2.96 -16.45
C ASP A 8 -18.00 -3.63 -16.42
N ILE A 9 -16.92 -2.88 -16.15
CA ILE A 9 -15.57 -3.43 -15.95
C ILE A 9 -15.52 -4.27 -14.67
N LEU A 10 -16.09 -3.78 -13.56
CA LEU A 10 -16.17 -4.54 -12.31
C LEU A 10 -17.00 -5.82 -12.48
N THR A 11 -18.13 -5.69 -13.18
CA THR A 11 -19.02 -6.83 -13.50
C THR A 11 -18.33 -7.87 -14.37
N ALA A 12 -17.59 -7.44 -15.41
CA ALA A 12 -16.85 -8.32 -16.30
C ALA A 12 -15.66 -9.01 -15.60
N ALA A 13 -15.01 -8.32 -14.66
CA ALA A 13 -13.94 -8.88 -13.85
C ALA A 13 -14.45 -9.79 -12.71
N GLY A 14 -15.74 -9.70 -12.35
CA GLY A 14 -16.33 -10.48 -11.26
C GLY A 14 -15.80 -10.07 -9.88
N ILE A 15 -15.43 -8.80 -9.72
CA ILE A 15 -14.89 -8.25 -8.47
C ILE A 15 -15.71 -7.05 -7.99
N SER A 16 -15.72 -6.83 -6.68
CA SER A 16 -16.30 -5.67 -6.03
C SER A 16 -15.37 -4.44 -6.11
N GLU A 17 -15.95 -3.26 -5.86
CA GLU A 17 -15.16 -2.01 -5.76
C GLU A 17 -14.07 -2.11 -4.67
N ALA A 18 -14.39 -2.72 -3.53
CA ALA A 18 -13.46 -2.90 -2.43
C ALA A 18 -12.27 -3.81 -2.82
N GLU A 19 -12.55 -4.91 -3.53
CA GLU A 19 -11.50 -5.79 -4.06
C GLU A 19 -10.62 -5.04 -5.07
N LEU A 20 -11.21 -4.29 -6.00
CA LEU A 20 -10.44 -3.51 -6.97
C LEU A 20 -9.55 -2.46 -6.30
N LYS A 21 -10.08 -1.73 -5.30
CA LYS A 21 -9.29 -0.78 -4.50
C LYS A 21 -8.12 -1.46 -3.79
N LEU A 22 -8.36 -2.64 -3.22
CA LEU A 22 -7.32 -3.44 -2.56
C LEU A 22 -6.24 -3.87 -3.56
N GLU A 23 -6.62 -4.40 -4.72
CA GLU A 23 -5.67 -4.81 -5.76
C GLU A 23 -4.82 -3.63 -6.27
N ILE A 24 -5.44 -2.47 -6.52
CA ILE A 24 -4.70 -1.26 -6.93
C ILE A 24 -3.76 -0.79 -5.80
N ALA A 25 -4.22 -0.79 -4.56
CA ALA A 25 -3.41 -0.40 -3.41
C ALA A 25 -2.18 -1.31 -3.24
N ILE A 26 -2.37 -2.62 -3.37
CA ILE A 26 -1.30 -3.61 -3.28
C ILE A 26 -0.33 -3.44 -4.45
N MET A 27 -0.82 -3.33 -5.69
CA MET A 27 0.01 -3.15 -6.88
C MET A 27 0.89 -1.90 -6.76
N LEU A 28 0.32 -0.76 -6.37
CA LEU A 28 1.07 0.50 -6.22
C LEU A 28 2.07 0.44 -5.06
N PHE A 29 1.75 -0.28 -3.99
CA PHE A 29 2.67 -0.50 -2.86
C PHE A 29 3.86 -1.39 -3.27
N GLN A 30 3.59 -2.53 -3.94
CA GLN A 30 4.63 -3.44 -4.43
C GLN A 30 5.58 -2.79 -5.45
N GLN A 31 5.09 -1.80 -6.20
CA GLN A 31 5.90 -1.02 -7.15
C GLN A 31 6.58 0.20 -6.52
N GLU A 32 6.55 0.32 -5.18
CA GLU A 32 7.13 1.42 -4.40
C GLU A 32 6.64 2.81 -4.85
N LYS A 33 5.45 2.88 -5.47
CA LYS A 33 4.86 4.15 -5.95
C LYS A 33 4.17 4.92 -4.84
N ILE A 34 3.68 4.21 -3.83
CA ILE A 34 3.01 4.78 -2.66
C ILE A 34 3.45 4.07 -1.39
N SER A 35 3.55 4.80 -0.29
CA SER A 35 3.83 4.22 1.02
C SER A 35 2.66 3.38 1.54
N ILE A 36 2.91 2.49 2.49
CA ILE A 36 1.89 1.67 3.16
C ILE A 36 0.74 2.51 3.74
N GLY A 37 1.05 3.71 4.24
CA GLY A 37 0.05 4.65 4.77
C GLY A 37 -0.89 5.21 3.71
N LYS A 38 -0.43 5.38 2.46
CA LYS A 38 -1.28 5.76 1.32
C LYS A 38 -2.05 4.54 0.79
N ALA A 39 -1.39 3.38 0.68
CA ALA A 39 -2.00 2.15 0.20
C ALA A 39 -3.20 1.72 1.06
N ARG A 40 -3.03 1.66 2.39
CA ARG A 40 -4.13 1.29 3.30
C ARG A 40 -5.34 2.24 3.20
N ARG A 41 -5.10 3.53 2.92
CA ARG A 41 -6.18 4.51 2.76
C ARG A 41 -6.92 4.30 1.45
N LEU A 42 -6.21 3.95 0.38
CA LEU A 42 -6.83 3.61 -0.90
C LEU A 42 -7.67 2.33 -0.80
N ALA A 43 -7.18 1.33 -0.07
CA ALA A 43 -7.92 0.11 0.23
C ALA A 43 -9.04 0.30 1.29
N GLU A 44 -9.16 1.49 1.88
CA GLU A 44 -10.13 1.79 2.96
C GLU A 44 -9.98 0.88 4.19
N MET A 45 -8.75 0.44 4.47
CA MET A 45 -8.40 -0.46 5.57
C MET A 45 -7.61 0.25 6.67
N ASN A 46 -7.69 -0.27 7.89
CA ASN A 46 -6.75 0.11 8.93
C ASN A 46 -5.36 -0.51 8.66
N LEU A 47 -4.34 -0.04 9.40
CA LEU A 47 -2.96 -0.47 9.15
C LEU A 47 -2.77 -1.98 9.38
N ILE A 48 -3.36 -2.53 10.44
CA ILE A 48 -3.18 -3.94 10.82
C ILE A 48 -3.91 -4.85 9.81
N GLU A 49 -5.11 -4.47 9.39
CA GLU A 49 -5.86 -5.19 8.34
C GLU A 49 -5.07 -5.25 7.04
N PHE A 50 -4.59 -4.10 6.56
CA PHE A 50 -3.81 -4.05 5.33
C PHE A 50 -2.52 -4.86 5.44
N GLN A 51 -1.82 -4.78 6.58
CA GLN A 51 -0.62 -5.59 6.84
C GLN A 51 -0.92 -7.10 6.82
N ARG A 52 -2.06 -7.53 7.36
CA ARG A 52 -2.49 -8.94 7.30
C ARG A 52 -2.79 -9.38 5.87
N GLU A 53 -3.44 -8.54 5.07
CA GLU A 53 -3.73 -8.83 3.66
C GLU A 53 -2.47 -8.99 2.82
N ILE A 54 -1.51 -8.08 2.94
CA ILE A 54 -0.25 -8.22 2.19
C ILE A 54 0.57 -9.41 2.68
N ALA A 55 0.58 -9.68 4.00
CA ALA A 55 1.27 -10.83 4.56
C ALA A 55 0.64 -12.17 4.14
N SER A 56 -0.70 -12.26 4.07
CA SER A 56 -1.40 -13.48 3.62
C SER A 56 -1.09 -13.80 2.16
N ARG A 57 -0.78 -12.77 1.37
CA ARG A 57 -0.36 -12.86 -0.04
C ARG A 57 1.15 -13.08 -0.22
N GLY A 58 1.91 -13.24 0.87
CA GLY A 58 3.36 -13.42 0.85
C GLY A 58 4.14 -12.17 0.42
N ILE A 59 3.50 -11.00 0.46
CA ILE A 59 4.13 -9.73 0.12
C ILE A 59 4.90 -9.28 1.35
N CYS A 60 6.23 -9.34 1.25
CA CYS A 60 7.08 -8.88 2.32
C CYS A 60 6.88 -7.37 2.52
N ILE A 61 6.67 -6.96 3.76
CA ILE A 61 6.77 -5.55 4.14
C ILE A 61 8.26 -5.26 4.06
N HIS A 62 8.74 -4.86 2.88
CA HIS A 62 10.11 -4.46 2.70
C HIS A 62 10.33 -3.19 3.55
N TYR A 63 10.87 -3.37 4.75
CA TYR A 63 11.75 -2.37 5.34
C TYR A 63 13.07 -2.57 4.60
N ASP A 64 13.18 -1.93 3.44
CA ASP A 64 14.40 -2.04 2.64
C ASP A 64 15.53 -1.25 3.32
N VAL A 65 16.75 -1.47 2.83
CA VAL A 65 17.94 -0.79 3.37
C VAL A 65 17.83 0.73 3.19
N GLU A 66 17.09 1.20 2.20
CA GLU A 66 16.98 2.60 1.83
C GLU A 66 16.03 3.35 2.79
N GLU A 67 14.92 2.73 3.21
CA GLU A 67 14.05 3.18 4.29
C GLU A 67 14.78 3.18 5.64
N PHE A 68 15.58 2.13 5.91
CA PHE A 68 16.44 2.11 7.11
C PHE A 68 17.47 3.23 7.09
N GLU A 69 18.11 3.48 5.95
CA GLU A 69 19.08 4.57 5.80
C GLU A 69 18.41 5.95 5.91
N ALA A 70 17.19 6.11 5.40
CA ALA A 70 16.41 7.33 5.54
C ALA A 70 16.02 7.59 7.01
N ASP A 71 15.64 6.54 7.75
CA ASP A 71 15.37 6.64 9.18
C ASP A 71 16.64 6.94 9.98
N LEU A 72 17.77 6.29 9.67
CA LEU A 72 19.06 6.60 10.28
C LEU A 72 19.49 8.04 10.03
N LYS A 73 19.28 8.54 8.81
CA LYS A 73 19.55 9.95 8.47
C LYS A 73 18.67 10.88 9.30
N THR A 74 17.38 10.58 9.38
CA THR A 74 16.41 11.34 10.18
C THR A 74 16.81 11.36 11.66
N LEU A 75 17.22 10.22 12.22
CA LEU A 75 17.63 10.11 13.62
C LEU A 75 18.93 10.87 13.91
N ARG A 76 19.91 10.87 12.98
CA ARG A 76 21.13 11.69 13.07
C ARG A 76 20.82 13.19 13.01
N GLU A 77 19.94 13.61 12.10
CA GLU A 77 19.49 15.01 12.00
C GLU A 77 18.76 15.47 13.27
N MET A 78 18.03 14.56 13.93
CA MET A 78 17.38 14.81 15.21
C MET A 78 18.31 14.70 16.43
N GLY A 79 19.58 14.33 16.25
CA GLY A 79 20.55 14.14 17.35
C GLY A 79 20.20 12.98 18.29
N ARG A 80 19.47 11.98 17.79
CA ARG A 80 19.04 10.80 18.56
C ARG A 80 19.89 9.55 18.28
N LEU A 81 20.94 9.72 17.48
CA LEU A 81 21.96 8.76 17.05
C LEU A 81 23.25 9.53 16.77
#